data_AF-A0A4S0PZP5-F1
#
_entry.id   AF-A0A4S0PZP5-F1
#
_cell.length_a   1.000
_cell.length_b   1.000
_cell.length_c   1.000
_cell.angle_alpha   90.00
_cell.angle_beta   90.00
_cell.angle_gamma   90.00
#
_symmetry.space_group_name_H-M   'P 1'
#
loop_
_entity.id
_entity.type
_entity.pdbx_description
1 polymer ?
#
loop_
_entity_poly.entity_id
_entity_poly.type
_entity_poly.pdbx_seq_one_letter_code
_entity_poly.pdbx_strand_id
1 'polypeptide(L)'
;AGTSSCVMAMSPDPQPFAGVWGPYYGAALPTLWLSEGGQSATGALLDHIIRWHGAGGEPNTAMHARIASRVAELRAAEGAALAARLHVLPDFHG
;
A
#
# COMPACT_ATOMS: atom_id res chain seq x y z
N ALA A 1 3.50 -3.66 -6.59
CA ALA A 1 3.65 -2.43 -5.79
C ALA A 1 4.93 -1.73 -6.21
N GLY A 2 4.92 -0.41 -6.28
CA GLY A 2 6.09 0.42 -6.63
C GLY A 2 6.01 1.75 -5.89
N THR A 3 6.42 2.85 -6.53
CA THR A 3 6.26 4.22 -6.02
C THR A 3 4.84 4.46 -5.48
N SER A 4 3.84 4.09 -6.29
CA SER A 4 2.42 3.95 -5.93
C SER A 4 2.00 2.48 -6.03
N SER A 5 0.79 2.18 -5.56
CA SER A 5 0.19 0.85 -5.74
C SER A 5 -1.25 0.98 -6.23
N CYS A 6 -1.62 0.03 -7.08
CA CYS A 6 -2.94 -0.11 -7.65
C CYS A 6 -3.43 -1.53 -7.38
N VAL A 7 -4.71 -1.66 -7.00
CA VAL A 7 -5.40 -2.92 -6.81
C VAL A 7 -6.56 -2.96 -7.81
N MET A 8 -6.47 -3.90 -8.73
CA MET A 8 -7.46 -4.10 -9.78
C MET A 8 -8.26 -5.37 -9.51
N ALA A 9 -9.58 -5.25 -9.54
CA ALA A 9 -10.50 -6.38 -9.44
C ALA A 9 -11.36 -6.45 -10.71
N MET A 10 -11.58 -7.65 -11.22
CA MET A 10 -12.39 -7.89 -12.41
C MET A 10 -13.58 -8.78 -12.11
N SER A 11 -14.72 -8.52 -12.75
CA SER A 11 -15.99 -9.22 -12.54
C SER A 11 -16.77 -9.36 -13.85
N PRO A 12 -17.55 -10.44 -14.06
CA PRO A 12 -18.50 -10.53 -15.17
C PRO A 12 -19.61 -9.47 -15.10
N ASP A 13 -19.97 -9.03 -13.89
CA ASP A 13 -21.02 -8.03 -13.63
C ASP A 13 -20.44 -6.69 -13.14
N PRO A 14 -21.08 -5.54 -13.43
CA PRO A 14 -20.66 -4.24 -12.91
C PRO A 14 -20.89 -4.14 -11.40
N GLN A 15 -19.85 -3.77 -10.64
CA GLN A 15 -19.89 -3.65 -9.18
C GLN A 15 -19.42 -2.26 -8.73
N PRO A 16 -20.28 -1.22 -8.74
CA PRO A 16 -19.90 0.12 -8.27
C PRO A 16 -19.87 0.19 -6.73
N PHE A 17 -18.83 0.81 -6.17
CA PHE A 17 -18.76 1.14 -4.75
C PHE A 17 -17.93 2.40 -4.50
N ALA A 18 -18.15 3.05 -3.36
CA ALA A 18 -17.47 4.29 -3.04
C ALA A 18 -15.97 4.07 -2.78
N GLY A 19 -15.13 4.98 -3.29
CA GLY A 19 -13.69 4.97 -3.04
C GLY A 19 -12.85 4.19 -4.07
N VAL A 20 -13.46 3.73 -5.17
CA VAL A 20 -12.75 3.14 -6.32
C VAL A 20 -13.17 3.79 -7.62
N TRP A 21 -12.30 3.67 -8.63
CA TRP A 21 -12.60 4.03 -10.01
C TRP A 21 -13.27 2.85 -10.74
N GLY A 22 -14.14 3.16 -11.71
CA GLY A 22 -14.92 2.17 -12.47
C GLY A 22 -16.38 2.02 -11.98
N PRO A 23 -17.07 0.92 -12.35
CA PRO A 23 -16.57 -0.20 -13.13
C PRO A 23 -16.44 0.13 -14.63
N TYR A 24 -15.29 -0.22 -15.24
CA TYR A 24 -14.99 -0.01 -16.67
C TYR A 24 -15.12 -1.33 -17.45
N TYR A 25 -16.05 -1.41 -18.39
CA TYR A 25 -16.23 -2.62 -19.20
C TYR A 25 -15.17 -2.74 -20.30
N GLY A 26 -14.56 -3.92 -20.43
CA GLY A 26 -13.62 -4.22 -21.51
C GLY A 26 -12.26 -3.52 -21.42
N ALA A 27 -11.97 -2.80 -20.33
CA ALA A 27 -10.78 -1.96 -20.24
C ALA A 27 -9.47 -2.74 -20.21
N ALA A 28 -9.43 -3.88 -19.51
CA ALA A 28 -8.25 -4.74 -19.41
C ALA A 28 -8.43 -6.07 -20.14
N LEU A 29 -9.61 -6.70 -20.00
CA LEU A 29 -9.98 -7.93 -20.68
C LEU A 29 -11.35 -7.79 -21.33
N PRO A 30 -11.56 -8.37 -22.53
CA PRO A 30 -12.88 -8.41 -23.14
C PRO A 30 -13.91 -9.06 -22.21
N THR A 31 -15.16 -8.61 -22.27
CA THR A 31 -16.31 -9.15 -21.52
C THR A 31 -16.27 -9.04 -19.99
N LEU A 32 -15.27 -8.38 -19.41
CA LEU A 32 -15.18 -8.16 -17.96
C LEU A 32 -15.25 -6.69 -17.60
N TRP A 33 -15.79 -6.42 -16.41
CA TRP A 33 -15.77 -5.11 -15.75
C TRP A 33 -14.57 -5.01 -14.84
N LEU A 34 -13.85 -3.89 -14.92
CA LEU A 34 -12.69 -3.57 -14.08
C LEU A 34 -13.04 -2.50 -13.05
N SER A 35 -12.72 -2.75 -11.78
CA SER A 35 -12.70 -1.72 -10.74
C SER A 35 -11.27 -1.55 -10.23
N GLU A 36 -10.90 -0.30 -9.94
CA GLU A 36 -9.54 0.06 -9.57
C GLU A 36 -9.51 0.86 -8.26
N GLY A 37 -8.77 0.36 -7.28
CA GLY A 37 -8.38 1.10 -6.09
C GLY A 37 -6.91 1.51 -6.17
N GLY A 38 -6.58 2.67 -5.61
CA GLY A 38 -5.22 3.22 -5.67
C GLY A 38 -4.72 3.74 -4.33
N GLN A 39 -3.42 3.58 -4.10
CA GLN A 39 -2.66 4.27 -3.07
C GLN A 39 -1.53 5.05 -3.75
N SER A 40 -1.64 6.39 -3.75
CA SER A 40 -0.77 7.28 -4.52
C SER A 40 0.69 7.28 -4.06
N ALA A 41 0.96 6.97 -2.79
CA ALA A 41 2.29 6.86 -2.23
C ALA A 41 2.38 5.60 -1.35
N THR A 42 3.06 4.57 -1.86
CA THR A 42 3.31 3.32 -1.12
C THR A 42 4.80 3.11 -0.96
N GLY A 43 5.50 2.65 -2.00
CA GLY A 43 6.96 2.58 -2.00
C GLY A 43 7.61 3.95 -1.81
N ALA A 44 7.03 5.01 -2.39
CA ALA A 44 7.53 6.38 -2.21
C ALA A 44 7.50 6.85 -0.75
N LEU A 45 6.43 6.50 -0.02
CA LEU A 45 6.30 6.84 1.39
C LEU A 45 7.30 6.04 2.23
N LEU A 46 7.45 4.75 1.95
CA LEU A 46 8.43 3.91 2.64
C LEU A 46 9.87 4.42 2.39
N ASP A 47 10.19 4.78 1.15
CA ASP A 47 11.46 5.39 0.79
C ASP A 47 11.71 6.70 1.55
N HIS A 48 10.70 7.56 1.63
CA HIS A 48 10.78 8.81 2.39
C HIS A 48 11.07 8.54 3.87
N ILE A 49 10.33 7.62 4.51
CA ILE A 49 10.53 7.25 5.91
C ILE A 49 11.93 6.66 6.15
N ILE A 50 12.41 5.80 5.25
CA ILE A 50 13.76 5.22 5.35
C ILE A 50 14.83 6.32 5.30
N ARG A 51 14.73 7.27 4.36
CA ARG A 51 15.69 8.38 4.28
C ARG A 51 15.62 9.31 5.48
N TRP A 52 14.40 9.56 5.97
CA TRP A 52 14.16 10.46 7.08
C TRP A 52 14.63 9.89 8.43
N HIS A 53 14.45 8.58 8.64
CA HIS A 53 14.82 7.94 9.89
C HIS A 53 16.34 7.77 10.00
N GLY A 54 16.95 8.20 11.12
CA GLY A 54 18.41 8.16 11.31
C GLY A 54 19.06 6.78 11.18
N ALA A 55 18.30 5.69 11.35
CA ALA A 55 18.77 4.31 11.14
C ALA A 55 18.37 3.70 9.78
N GLY A 56 17.71 4.46 8.90
CA GLY A 56 17.14 3.94 7.65
C GLY A 56 18.11 3.94 6.47
N GLY A 57 18.86 5.02 6.25
CA GLY A 57 19.87 5.10 5.17
C GLY A 57 19.24 5.18 3.77
N GLU A 58 19.90 4.59 2.77
CA GLU A 58 19.37 4.58 1.38
C GLU A 58 18.34 3.47 1.16
N PRO A 59 17.13 3.79 0.64
CA PRO A 59 16.12 2.79 0.34
C PRO A 59 16.55 1.86 -0.78
N ASN A 60 16.34 0.57 -0.56
CA ASN A 60 16.54 -0.46 -1.57
C ASN A 60 15.65 -1.68 -1.26
N THR A 61 15.62 -2.64 -2.18
CA THR A 61 14.81 -3.87 -2.07
C THR A 61 15.09 -4.65 -0.77
N ALA A 62 16.36 -4.75 -0.35
CA ALA A 62 16.71 -5.48 0.86
C ALA A 62 16.23 -4.77 2.13
N MET A 63 16.30 -3.44 2.16
CA MET A 63 15.77 -2.63 3.26
C MET A 63 14.25 -2.77 3.36
N HIS A 64 13.54 -2.66 2.23
CA HIS A 64 12.09 -2.86 2.18
C HIS A 64 11.70 -4.24 2.71
N ALA A 65 12.37 -5.29 2.23
CA ALA A 65 12.13 -6.66 2.68
C ALA A 65 12.39 -6.83 4.18
N ARG A 66 13.47 -6.25 4.71
CA ARG A 66 13.79 -6.30 6.15
C ARG A 66 12.70 -5.64 7.00
N ILE A 67 12.21 -4.47 6.60
CA ILE A 67 11.13 -3.77 7.30
C ILE A 67 9.83 -4.59 7.23
N ALA A 68 9.48 -5.09 6.04
CA ALA A 68 8.28 -5.89 5.85
C ALA A 68 8.30 -7.17 6.69
N SER A 69 9.42 -7.91 6.70
CA SER A 69 9.60 -9.10 7.55
C SER A 69 9.48 -8.75 9.03
N ARG A 70 10.09 -7.64 9.46
CA ARG A 70 10.00 -7.20 10.85
C ARG A 70 8.56 -6.88 11.26
N VAL A 71 7.81 -6.19 10.40
CA VAL A 71 6.39 -5.92 10.65
C VAL A 71 5.60 -7.23 10.71
N ALA A 72 5.87 -8.19 9.82
CA ALA A 72 5.22 -9.50 9.84
C ALA A 72 5.47 -10.28 11.13
N GLU A 73 6.73 -10.31 11.61
CA GLU A 73 7.10 -10.91 12.90
C GLU A 73 6.34 -10.27 14.07
N LEU A 74 6.31 -8.93 14.11
CA LEU A 74 5.60 -8.20 15.15
C LEU A 74 4.09 -8.48 15.10
N ARG A 75 3.49 -8.55 13.90
CA ARG A 75 2.08 -8.91 13.74
C ARG A 75 1.79 -10.35 14.18
N ALA A 76 2.71 -11.27 13.97
CA ALA A 76 2.56 -12.65 14.43
C ALA A 76 2.60 -12.74 15.96
N ALA A 77 3.44 -11.92 16.61
CA ALA A 77 3.59 -11.89 18.07
C ALA A 77 2.48 -11.11 18.80
N GLU A 78 2.09 -9.95 18.26
CA GLU A 78 1.17 -8.99 18.91
C GLU A 78 -0.27 -9.07 18.35
N GLY A 79 -0.47 -9.80 17.26
CA GLY A 79 -1.77 -9.97 16.61
C GLY A 79 -2.28 -8.70 15.93
N ALA A 80 -3.60 -8.61 15.79
CA ALA A 80 -4.26 -7.49 15.11
C ALA A 80 -4.12 -6.14 15.85
N ALA A 81 -3.77 -6.17 17.13
CA ALA A 81 -3.58 -4.98 17.96
C ALA A 81 -2.15 -4.40 17.87
N LEU A 82 -1.28 -4.93 17.01
CA LEU A 82 0.04 -4.35 16.77
C LEU A 82 -0.08 -2.84 16.56
N ALA A 83 0.75 -2.09 17.27
CA ALA A 83 0.81 -0.62 17.20
C ALA A 83 -0.49 0.11 17.61
N ALA A 84 -1.45 -0.55 18.29
CA ALA A 84 -2.70 0.10 18.74
C ALA A 84 -2.49 1.32 19.66
N ARG A 85 -1.34 1.40 20.35
CA ARG A 85 -0.95 2.55 21.20
C ARG A 85 0.06 3.49 20.53
N LEU A 86 0.48 3.20 19.31
CA LEU A 86 1.41 4.03 18.56
C LEU A 86 0.60 5.06 17.77
N HIS A 87 0.62 6.30 18.25
CA HIS A 87 0.05 7.41 17.53
C HIS A 87 1.14 8.07 16.70
N VAL A 88 1.05 7.91 15.38
CA VAL A 88 1.92 8.64 14.45
C VAL A 88 1.18 9.93 14.09
N LEU A 89 1.75 11.07 14.47
CA LEU A 89 1.37 12.36 13.90
C LEU A 89 2.30 12.60 12.71
N PRO A 90 1.84 12.38 11.47
CA PRO A 90 2.68 12.59 10.30
C PRO A 90 2.84 14.08 10.07
N ASP A 91 3.84 14.69 10.70
CA ASP A 91 4.28 16.03 10.36
C ASP A 91 5.32 15.96 9.25
N PHE A 92 4.83 15.64 8.04
CA PHE A 92 5.62 15.75 6.82
C PHE A 92 5.49 17.19 6.33
N HIS A 93 6.16 18.13 7.01
CA HIS A 93 6.39 19.45 6.43
C HIS A 93 7.17 19.25 5.11
N GLY A 94 6.55 19.63 4.00
CA GLY A 94 7.17 19.59 2.67
C GLY A 94 8.42 20.45 2.58
#